data_AF-A0A016WZ63-F1
#
_entry.id   AF-A0A016WZ63-F1
#
_cell.length_a   1.000
_cell.length_b   1.000
_cell.length_c   1.000
_cell.angle_alpha   90.00
_cell.angle_beta   90.00
_cell.angle_gamma   90.00
#
_symmetry.space_group_name_H-M   'P 1'
#
loop_
_entity.id
_entity.type
_entity.pdbx_description
1 polymer ?
#
loop_
_entity_poly.entity_id
_entity_poly.type
_entity_poly.pdbx_seq_one_letter_code
_entity_poly.pdbx_strand_id
1 'polypeptide(L)'
;MYNGIGLQTARGTGTNGYVQANLSNLLLSRKRVEYNSEADLRRAEAEINRAPNEEILQHQRKRVIEMKCAEFEMLMEEKGFDDDEISKKVSDYRKLLLSQLESGELNLDGELDSRDSHARAKAAVQNRDRMRSALGLDKDFIPGSSMKA
;
A
#
# COMPACT_ATOMS: atom_id res chain seq x y z
N MET A 1 16.13 -28.49 -46.30
CA MET A 1 15.59 -28.34 -44.92
C MET A 1 16.24 -27.13 -44.27
N TYR A 2 15.45 -26.21 -43.73
CA TYR A 2 15.92 -25.00 -43.06
C TYR A 2 15.31 -24.95 -41.66
N ASN A 3 16.10 -24.72 -40.61
CA ASN A 3 15.67 -24.79 -39.20
C ASN A 3 14.93 -26.09 -38.81
N GLY A 4 15.28 -27.22 -39.42
CA GLY A 4 14.61 -28.50 -39.16
C GLY A 4 13.15 -28.57 -39.66
N ILE A 5 12.72 -27.65 -40.52
CA ILE A 5 11.37 -27.58 -41.08
C ILE A 5 11.42 -27.72 -42.61
N GLY A 6 10.42 -28.38 -43.18
CA GLY A 6 10.25 -28.56 -44.63
C GLY A 6 10.85 -29.86 -45.19
N LEU A 7 10.90 -29.94 -46.52
CA LEU A 7 11.39 -31.11 -47.25
C LEU A 7 12.93 -31.14 -47.32
N GLN A 8 13.50 -32.35 -47.39
CA GLN A 8 14.94 -32.54 -47.63
C GLN A 8 15.31 -32.21 -49.07
N THR A 9 14.47 -32.61 -50.04
CA THR A 9 14.55 -32.25 -51.46
C THR A 9 13.14 -32.14 -52.05
N ALA A 10 12.93 -31.25 -53.02
CA ALA A 10 11.66 -31.13 -53.73
C ALA A 10 11.43 -32.27 -54.74
N ARG A 11 12.51 -32.97 -55.15
CA ARG A 11 12.46 -34.07 -56.11
C ARG A 11 11.65 -35.25 -55.55
N GLY A 12 10.70 -35.76 -56.32
CA GLY A 12 9.84 -36.89 -55.92
C GLY A 12 8.60 -36.49 -55.12
N THR A 13 8.46 -35.22 -54.73
CA THR A 13 7.29 -34.73 -53.97
C THR A 13 6.16 -34.19 -54.85
N GLY A 14 6.41 -34.02 -56.16
CA GLY A 14 5.42 -33.48 -57.11
C GLY A 14 5.07 -32.00 -56.89
N THR A 15 5.83 -31.28 -56.06
CA THR A 15 5.63 -29.84 -55.78
C THR A 15 6.93 -29.06 -55.95
N ASN A 16 6.85 -27.73 -55.92
CA ASN A 16 8.02 -26.84 -55.96
C ASN A 16 8.81 -26.80 -54.63
N GLY A 17 8.35 -27.49 -53.58
CA GLY A 17 8.99 -27.48 -52.26
C GLY A 17 8.88 -26.17 -51.50
N TYR A 18 7.91 -25.31 -51.84
CA TYR A 18 7.67 -24.05 -51.14
C TYR A 18 7.06 -24.30 -49.74
N VAL A 19 7.68 -23.72 -48.71
CA VAL A 19 7.27 -23.88 -47.31
C VAL A 19 6.86 -22.52 -46.76
N GLN A 20 5.62 -22.41 -46.29
CA GLN A 20 5.09 -21.20 -45.67
C GLN A 20 5.02 -21.37 -44.15
N ALA A 21 5.26 -20.29 -43.40
CA ALA A 21 5.01 -20.27 -41.97
C ALA A 21 3.51 -20.37 -41.69
N ASN A 22 3.13 -21.16 -40.69
CA ASN A 22 1.74 -21.23 -40.25
C ASN A 22 1.36 -19.98 -39.45
N LEU A 23 0.47 -19.14 -39.99
CA LEU A 23 -0.02 -17.92 -39.35
C LEU A 23 -1.02 -18.16 -38.22
N SER A 24 -1.68 -19.32 -38.17
CA SER A 24 -2.61 -19.69 -37.10
C SER A 24 -1.93 -20.43 -35.94
N ASN A 25 -0.62 -20.67 -36.03
CA ASN A 25 0.12 -21.27 -34.93
C ASN A 25 0.32 -20.24 -33.81
N LEU A 26 -0.53 -20.29 -32.80
CA LEU A 26 -0.37 -19.49 -31.59
C LEU A 26 0.84 -20.05 -30.82
N LEU A 27 1.97 -19.35 -30.92
CA LEU A 27 3.08 -19.56 -30.00
C LEU A 27 2.59 -19.14 -28.60
N LEU A 28 2.05 -20.08 -27.83
CA LEU A 28 1.84 -19.85 -26.40
C LEU A 28 3.19 -19.39 -25.84
N SER A 29 3.24 -18.16 -25.34
CA SER A 29 4.43 -17.63 -24.69
C SER A 29 4.88 -18.67 -23.65
N ARG A 30 6.12 -19.16 -23.79
CA ARG A 30 6.71 -20.11 -22.82
C ARG A 30 6.70 -19.56 -21.40
N LYS A 31 6.57 -18.24 -21.25
CA LYS A 31 6.23 -17.59 -19.99
C LYS A 31 4.71 -17.67 -19.78
N ARG A 32 4.26 -18.82 -19.27
CA ARG A 32 2.93 -18.90 -18.64
C ARG A 32 2.99 -17.97 -17.42
N VAL A 33 2.28 -16.85 -17.46
CA VAL A 33 2.12 -16.00 -16.28
C VAL A 33 1.24 -16.80 -15.33
N GLU A 34 1.84 -17.36 -14.29
CA GLU A 34 1.11 -18.02 -13.21
C GLU A 34 0.42 -16.93 -12.40
N TYR A 35 -0.87 -16.71 -12.70
CA TYR A 35 -1.71 -15.85 -11.86
C TYR A 35 -1.98 -16.58 -10.54
N ASN A 36 -1.74 -15.90 -9.41
CA ASN A 36 -1.97 -16.43 -8.06
C ASN A 36 -1.10 -17.65 -7.75
N SER A 37 0.21 -17.56 -8.01
CA SER A 37 1.13 -18.58 -7.50
C SER A 37 0.99 -18.70 -5.98
N GLU A 38 1.29 -19.87 -5.39
CA GLU A 38 1.25 -20.03 -3.93
C GLU A 38 2.12 -18.98 -3.20
N ALA A 39 3.21 -18.55 -3.85
CA ALA A 39 4.07 -17.49 -3.34
C ALA A 39 3.36 -16.12 -3.30
N ASP A 40 2.57 -15.78 -4.32
CA ASP A 40 1.80 -14.54 -4.37
C ASP A 40 0.70 -14.52 -3.31
N LEU A 41 0.01 -15.65 -3.11
CA LEU A 41 -1.01 -15.80 -2.07
C LEU A 41 -0.41 -15.64 -0.67
N ARG A 42 0.71 -16.32 -0.39
CA ARG A 42 1.43 -16.17 0.89
C ARG A 42 1.90 -14.74 1.13
N ARG A 43 2.34 -14.05 0.08
CA ARG A 43 2.76 -12.65 0.18
C ARG A 43 1.59 -11.73 0.51
N ALA A 44 0.46 -11.88 -0.18
CA ALA A 44 -0.73 -11.09 0.08
C ALA A 44 -1.28 -11.32 1.50
N GLU A 45 -1.30 -12.57 1.96
CA GLU A 45 -1.70 -12.91 3.33
C GLU A 45 -0.75 -12.29 4.37
N ALA A 46 0.56 -12.34 4.14
CA ALA A 46 1.55 -11.71 5.01
C ALA A 46 1.40 -10.19 5.07
N GLU A 47 1.10 -9.53 3.95
CA GLU A 47 0.84 -8.08 3.89
C GLU A 47 -0.44 -7.69 4.64
N ILE A 48 -1.49 -8.51 4.57
CA ILE A 48 -2.75 -8.29 5.29
C ILE A 48 -2.56 -8.40 6.80
N ASN A 49 -1.75 -9.37 7.25
CA ASN A 49 -1.50 -9.67 8.66
C ASN A 49 -0.43 -8.79 9.32
N ARG A 50 0.25 -7.93 8.56
CA ARG A 50 1.27 -7.04 9.12
C ARG A 50 0.62 -5.90 9.91
N ALA A 51 0.80 -5.93 11.23
CA ALA A 51 0.32 -4.88 12.11
C ALA A 51 1.02 -3.52 11.85
N PRO A 52 0.31 -2.39 12.03
CA PRO A 52 0.95 -1.08 12.02
C PRO A 52 1.92 -0.94 13.20
N ASN A 53 3.04 -0.24 13.00
CA ASN A 53 3.97 0.06 14.07
C ASN A 53 3.57 1.40 14.72
N GLU A 54 3.26 1.37 16.01
CA GLU A 54 2.84 2.56 16.76
C GLU A 54 3.93 3.61 16.89
N GLU A 55 5.21 3.23 16.96
CA GLU A 55 6.32 4.21 17.04
C GLU A 55 6.38 5.08 15.78
N ILE A 56 6.15 4.46 14.61
CA ILE A 56 6.13 5.18 13.33
C ILE A 56 4.93 6.11 13.28
N LEU A 57 3.74 5.65 13.70
CA LEU A 57 2.55 6.48 13.75
C LEU A 57 2.73 7.67 14.72
N GLN A 58 3.31 7.46 15.89
CA GLN A 58 3.62 8.54 16.84
C GLN A 58 4.57 9.57 16.23
N HIS A 59 5.60 9.11 15.51
CA HIS A 59 6.51 10.01 14.81
C HIS A 59 5.78 10.83 13.73
N GLN A 60 4.87 10.22 12.97
CA GLN A 60 4.07 10.96 11.99
C GLN A 60 3.15 11.99 12.64
N ARG A 61 2.49 11.65 13.77
CA ARG A 61 1.68 12.62 14.53
C ARG A 61 2.52 13.82 14.99
N LYS A 62 3.74 13.58 15.47
CA LYS A 62 4.69 14.67 15.81
C LYS A 62 5.08 15.50 14.60
N ARG A 63 5.28 14.89 13.43
CA ARG A 63 5.52 15.63 12.18
C ARG A 63 4.37 16.55 11.80
N VAL A 64 3.13 16.08 11.95
CA VAL A 64 1.94 16.92 11.71
C VAL A 64 1.90 18.11 12.67
N ILE A 65 2.30 17.94 13.93
CA ILE A 65 2.42 19.06 14.88
C ILE A 65 3.46 20.08 14.41
N GLU A 66 4.66 19.64 14.01
CA GLU A 66 5.69 20.57 13.52
C GLU A 66 5.27 21.28 12.23
N MET A 67 4.53 20.60 11.34
CA MET A 67 3.93 21.24 10.16
C MET A 67 2.97 22.37 10.56
N LYS A 68 2.09 22.13 11.54
CA LYS A 68 1.18 23.16 12.08
C LYS A 68 1.94 24.33 12.73
N CYS A 69 3.05 24.04 13.41
CA CYS A 69 3.91 25.08 13.97
C CYS A 69 4.56 25.94 12.87
N ALA A 70 5.04 25.32 11.79
CA ALA A 70 5.62 26.03 10.66
C ALA A 70 4.58 26.87 9.90
N GLU A 71 3.37 26.35 9.69
CA GLU A 71 2.26 27.12 9.13
C GLU A 71 1.90 28.32 10.01
N PHE A 72 1.89 28.15 11.33
CA PHE A 72 1.63 29.23 12.28
C PHE A 72 2.74 30.30 12.28
N GLU A 73 3.99 29.89 12.17
CA GLU A 73 5.15 30.79 12.00
C GLU A 73 5.00 31.65 10.75
N MET A 74 4.73 31.03 9.59
CA MET A 74 4.48 31.75 8.33
C MET A 74 3.33 32.76 8.44
N LEU A 75 2.22 32.37 9.08
CA LEU A 75 1.07 33.27 9.28
C LEU A 75 1.39 34.48 10.17
N MET A 76 2.37 34.36 11.06
CA MET A 76 2.80 35.45 11.93
C MET A 76 3.80 36.37 11.24
N GLU A 77 4.71 35.81 10.43
CA GLU A 77 5.60 36.57 9.55
C GLU A 77 4.80 37.42 8.55
N GLU A 78 3.78 36.84 7.90
CA GLU A 78 2.90 37.55 6.96
C GLU A 78 2.15 38.73 7.62
N LYS A 79 1.89 38.65 8.92
CA LYS A 79 1.26 39.72 9.70
C LYS A 79 2.26 40.78 10.19
N GLY A 80 3.55 40.57 10.00
CA GLY A 80 4.61 41.50 10.40
C GLY A 80 4.88 41.52 11.90
N PHE A 81 4.71 40.40 12.60
CA PHE A 81 5.18 40.28 13.99
C PHE A 81 6.72 40.24 14.03
N ASP A 82 7.27 40.59 15.19
CA ASP A 82 8.72 40.52 15.44
C ASP A 82 9.19 39.09 15.70
N ASP A 83 10.40 38.74 15.23
CA ASP A 83 10.97 37.39 15.32
C ASP A 83 11.00 36.83 16.75
N ASP A 84 11.26 37.68 17.75
CA ASP A 84 11.28 37.26 19.16
C ASP A 84 9.87 36.90 19.67
N GLU A 85 8.84 37.59 19.19
CA GLU A 85 7.45 37.29 19.52
C GLU A 85 6.96 36.03 18.82
N ILE A 86 7.35 35.84 17.56
CA ILE A 86 7.01 34.66 16.76
C ILE A 86 7.57 33.41 17.45
N SER A 87 8.86 33.41 17.78
CA SER A 87 9.53 32.28 18.44
C SER A 87 8.85 31.88 19.76
N LYS A 88 8.47 32.85 20.59
CA LYS A 88 7.75 32.60 21.86
C LYS A 88 6.38 31.96 21.60
N LYS A 89 5.57 32.55 20.72
CA LYS A 89 4.22 32.07 20.42
C LYS A 89 4.24 30.68 19.75
N VAL A 90 5.18 30.43 18.83
CA VAL A 90 5.37 29.10 18.20
C VAL A 90 5.80 28.06 19.24
N SER A 91 6.69 28.41 20.17
CA SER A 91 7.12 27.51 21.25
C SER A 91 5.96 27.13 22.18
N ASP A 92 5.13 28.10 22.55
CA ASP A 92 3.94 27.86 23.38
C ASP A 92 2.90 27.04 22.63
N TYR A 93 2.69 27.32 21.34
CA TYR A 93 1.80 26.54 20.47
C TYR A 93 2.27 25.09 20.32
N ARG A 94 3.58 24.85 20.14
CA ARG A 94 4.16 23.51 20.11
C ARG A 94 3.89 22.74 21.39
N LYS A 95 4.11 23.35 22.56
CA LYS A 95 3.83 22.72 23.86
C LYS A 95 2.36 22.38 24.04
N LEU A 96 1.47 23.28 23.61
CA LEU A 96 0.02 23.06 23.65
C LEU A 96 -0.40 21.87 22.78
N LEU A 97 0.07 21.80 21.53
CA LEU A 97 -0.28 20.69 20.64
C LEU A 97 0.28 19.35 21.14
N LEU A 98 1.49 19.35 21.70
CA LEU A 98 2.07 18.14 22.30
C LEU A 98 1.29 17.68 23.53
N SER A 99 0.87 18.58 24.41
CA SER A 99 0.06 18.21 25.59
C SER A 99 -1.34 17.71 25.21
N GLN A 100 -1.95 18.29 24.17
CA GLN A 100 -3.22 17.80 23.62
C GLN A 100 -3.09 16.44 22.93
N LEU A 101 -1.94 16.15 22.32
CA LEU A 101 -1.65 14.84 21.75
C LEU A 101 -1.45 13.78 22.85
N GLU A 102 -0.73 14.11 23.92
CA GLU A 102 -0.47 13.20 25.05
C GLU A 102 -1.74 12.92 25.88
N SER A 103 -2.61 13.92 26.05
CA SER A 103 -3.91 13.76 26.72
C SER A 103 -4.94 13.00 25.87
N GLY A 104 -4.69 12.82 24.57
CA GLY A 104 -5.59 12.12 23.64
C GLY A 104 -6.78 12.96 23.17
N GLU A 105 -6.83 14.25 23.51
CA GLU A 105 -7.86 15.19 23.03
C GLU A 105 -7.70 15.47 21.53
N LEU A 106 -6.45 15.47 21.04
CA LEU A 106 -6.13 15.76 19.64
C LEU A 106 -5.93 14.48 18.82
N ASN A 107 -6.93 14.16 18.00
CA ASN A 107 -6.85 13.04 17.05
C ASN A 107 -6.27 13.50 15.70
N LEU A 108 -4.97 13.32 15.52
CA LEU A 108 -4.26 13.62 14.25
C LEU A 108 -4.29 12.48 13.24
N ASP A 109 -4.94 11.36 13.56
CA ASP A 109 -4.92 10.16 12.70
C ASP A 109 -5.53 10.40 11.30
N GLY A 110 -6.49 11.33 11.18
CA GLY A 110 -7.09 11.70 9.89
C GLY A 110 -6.20 12.61 9.03
N GLU A 111 -5.23 13.29 9.63
CA GLU A 111 -4.29 14.19 8.94
C GLU A 111 -3.00 13.48 8.52
N LEU A 112 -2.86 12.18 8.82
CA LEU A 112 -1.70 11.40 8.42
C LEU A 112 -1.65 11.21 6.90
N ASP A 113 -0.43 11.21 6.34
CA ASP A 113 -0.24 11.03 4.89
C ASP A 113 -0.75 9.65 4.43
N SER A 114 -1.69 9.68 3.49
CA SER A 114 -2.23 8.50 2.82
C SER A 114 -1.17 7.61 2.13
N ARG A 115 -0.01 8.18 1.79
CA ARG A 115 1.10 7.42 1.19
C ARG A 115 1.82 6.55 2.21
N ASP A 116 1.76 6.89 3.50
CA ASP A 116 2.38 6.10 4.56
C ASP A 116 1.74 4.71 4.65
N SER A 117 2.59 3.69 4.66
CA SER A 117 2.18 2.29 4.72
C SER A 117 1.55 1.96 6.07
N HIS A 118 2.06 2.54 7.16
CA HIS A 118 1.54 2.27 8.50
C HIS A 118 0.20 2.97 8.77
N ALA A 119 0.04 4.21 8.28
CA ALA A 119 -1.25 4.91 8.32
C ALA A 119 -2.32 4.13 7.55
N ARG A 120 -2.00 3.66 6.34
CA ARG A 120 -2.91 2.79 5.55
C ARG A 120 -3.23 1.47 6.26
N ALA A 121 -2.22 0.83 6.86
CA ALA A 121 -2.43 -0.42 7.60
C ALA A 121 -3.37 -0.21 8.80
N LYS A 122 -3.18 0.87 9.57
CA LYS A 122 -4.07 1.24 10.68
C LYS A 122 -5.50 1.51 10.21
N ALA A 123 -5.68 2.29 9.14
CA ALA A 123 -7.00 2.53 8.56
C ALA A 123 -7.65 1.24 8.04
N ALA A 124 -6.87 0.33 7.45
CA ALA A 124 -7.35 -0.98 7.01
C ALA A 124 -7.81 -1.85 8.17
N VAL A 125 -7.08 -1.86 9.30
CA VAL A 125 -7.48 -2.56 10.53
C VAL A 125 -8.80 -1.99 11.05
N GLN A 126 -8.92 -0.66 11.18
CA GLN A 126 -10.16 -0.01 11.63
C GLN A 126 -11.36 -0.32 10.71
N ASN A 127 -11.13 -0.34 9.38
CA ASN A 127 -12.17 -0.70 8.42
C ASN A 127 -12.60 -2.16 8.55
N ARG A 128 -11.64 -3.08 8.78
CA ARG A 128 -11.94 -4.50 9.04
C ARG A 128 -12.71 -4.69 10.35
N ASP A 129 -12.34 -3.99 11.42
CA ASP A 129 -13.05 -4.05 12.69
C ASP A 129 -14.47 -3.50 12.59
N ARG A 130 -14.67 -2.42 11.84
CA ARG A 130 -15.99 -1.87 11.53
C ARG A 130 -16.84 -2.88 10.75
N MET A 131 -16.26 -3.51 9.73
CA MET A 131 -16.94 -4.54 8.94
C MET A 131 -17.29 -5.77 9.78
N ARG A 132 -16.37 -6.22 10.65
CA ARG A 132 -16.57 -7.33 11.58
C ARG A 132 -17.76 -7.07 12.50
N SER A 133 -17.82 -5.86 13.07
CA SER A 133 -18.92 -5.43 13.94
C SER A 133 -20.24 -5.36 13.17
N ALA A 134 -20.24 -4.84 11.94
CA ALA A 134 -21.42 -4.76 11.09
C ALA A 134 -21.98 -6.14 10.69
N LEU A 135 -21.10 -7.14 10.56
CA LEU A 135 -21.47 -8.53 10.27
C LEU A 135 -21.88 -9.32 11.53
N GLY A 136 -21.86 -8.70 12.72
CA GLY A 136 -22.23 -9.36 13.98
C GLY A 136 -21.23 -10.43 14.42
N LEU A 137 -19.98 -10.33 13.99
CA LEU A 137 -18.91 -11.25 14.39
C LEU A 137 -18.29 -10.81 15.71
N ASP A 138 -18.15 -11.74 16.65
CA ASP A 138 -17.52 -11.48 17.94
C ASP A 138 -16.02 -11.16 17.83
N LYS A 139 -15.49 -10.50 18.86
CA LYS A 139 -14.07 -10.13 18.93
C LYS A 139 -13.15 -11.35 18.94
N ASP A 140 -13.63 -12.44 19.53
CA ASP A 140 -12.92 -13.72 19.68
C ASP A 140 -13.15 -14.67 18.50
N PHE A 141 -13.80 -14.19 17.42
CA PHE A 141 -14.03 -14.99 16.23
C PHE A 141 -12.70 -15.41 15.58
N ILE A 142 -12.46 -16.73 15.53
CA ILE A 142 -11.29 -17.33 14.88
C ILE A 142 -11.68 -17.74 13.45
N PRO A 143 -11.03 -17.20 12.41
CA PRO A 143 -11.29 -17.61 11.03
C PRO A 143 -11.09 -19.13 10.84
N GLY A 144 -12.03 -19.79 10.17
CA GLY A 144 -11.96 -21.24 9.89
C GLY A 144 -12.33 -22.16 11.07
N SER A 145 -12.78 -21.62 12.20
CA SER A 145 -13.30 -22.43 13.31
C SER A 145 -14.74 -22.91 13.11
N SER A 146 -15.42 -22.48 12.04
CA SER A 146 -16.84 -22.81 11.79
C SER A 146 -17.13 -24.30 11.61
N MET A 147 -16.12 -25.12 11.32
CA MET A 147 -16.23 -26.59 11.22
C MET A 147 -15.54 -27.36 12.36
N LYS A 148 -15.01 -26.67 13.37
CA LYS A 148 -14.48 -27.34 14.57
C LYS A 148 -15.63 -27.61 15.53
N ALA A 149 -16.13 -28.85 15.51
CA ALA A 149 -17.06 -29.39 16.51
C ALA A 149 -16.33 -29.69 17.83
#